data_AF-A0A4U0GGH8-F1
#
_entry.id   AF-A0A4U0GGH8-F1
#
_cell.length_a   1.000
_cell.length_b   1.000
_cell.length_c   1.000
_cell.angle_alpha   90.00
_cell.angle_beta   90.00
_cell.angle_gamma   90.00
#
_symmetry.space_group_name_H-M   'P 1'
#
loop_
_entity.id
_entity.type
_entity.pdbx_description
1 polymer ?
#
loop_
_entity_poly.entity_id
_entity_poly.type
_entity_poly.pdbx_seq_one_letter_code
_entity_poly.pdbx_strand_id
1 'polypeptide(L)' 'MNGTATVGKRFRAYWDPGTFCVRDAEVEVTQAFFSADVGYEPDDCDAIAALAIGETWRDPDYGDYHTVTRLA' A
#
# COMPACT_ATOMS: atom_id res chain seq x y z
N MET A 1 -20.31 -14.33 -20.17
CA MET A 1 -19.98 -13.07 -19.47
C MET A 1 -18.48 -13.11 -19.22
N ASN A 2 -17.69 -12.46 -20.07
CA ASN A 2 -16.23 -12.45 -19.95
C ASN A 2 -15.85 -11.23 -19.09
N GLY A 3 -15.60 -11.45 -17.80
CA GLY A 3 -15.11 -10.43 -16.89
C GLY A 3 -13.65 -10.12 -17.22
N THR A 4 -13.38 -8.94 -17.73
CA THR A 4 -12.04 -8.34 -17.67
C THR A 4 -11.74 -8.10 -16.20
N ALA A 5 -11.01 -9.02 -15.56
CA ALA A 5 -10.28 -8.72 -14.35
C ALA A 5 -9.27 -7.62 -14.74
N THR A 6 -9.58 -6.36 -14.42
CA THR A 6 -8.57 -5.30 -14.45
C THR A 6 -7.47 -5.81 -13.54
N VAL A 7 -6.31 -6.17 -14.11
CA VAL A 7 -5.14 -6.57 -13.31
C VAL A 7 -4.69 -5.30 -12.62
N GLY A 8 -5.29 -5.05 -11.46
CA GLY A 8 -5.08 -3.85 -10.67
C GLY A 8 -3.65 -3.81 -10.18
N LYS A 9 -3.14 -2.59 -10.02
CA LYS A 9 -1.86 -2.33 -9.40
C LYS A 9 -1.75 -3.10 -8.07
N ARG A 10 -0.80 -4.04 -7.95
CA ARG A 10 -0.45 -4.79 -6.73
C ARG A 10 0.72 -4.19 -5.96
N PHE A 11 0.61 -4.23 -4.64
CA PHE A 11 1.58 -3.67 -3.71
C PHE A 11 1.81 -4.61 -2.55
N ARG A 12 3.01 -4.54 -1.99
CA ARG A 12 3.36 -5.13 -0.70
C ARG A 12 3.36 -4.02 0.32
N ALA A 13 2.37 -4.02 1.21
CA ALA A 13 2.28 -3.08 2.30
C ALA A 13 2.84 -3.72 3.57
N TYR A 14 3.72 -3.00 4.27
CA TYR A 14 4.34 -3.42 5.51
C TYR A 14 3.96 -2.46 6.63
N TRP A 15 3.56 -3.00 7.78
CA TRP A 15 3.35 -2.27 9.02
C TRP A 15 4.15 -2.95 10.13
N ASP A 16 5.01 -2.18 10.79
CA ASP A 16 5.80 -2.68 11.90
C ASP A 16 4.87 -3.15 13.05
N PRO A 17 5.00 -4.42 13.50
CA PRO A 17 4.12 -4.97 14.52
C PRO A 17 4.35 -4.34 15.90
N GLY A 18 5.54 -3.78 16.18
CA GLY A 18 5.82 -3.09 17.43
C GLY A 18 5.13 -1.74 17.54
N THR A 19 4.92 -1.07 16.41
CA THR A 19 4.32 0.26 16.31
C THR A 19 2.82 0.19 16.09
N PHE A 20 2.36 -0.71 15.21
CA PHE A 20 0.96 -0.77 14.78
C PHE A 20 0.15 -1.92 15.41
N CYS A 21 0.77 -2.78 16.23
CA CYS A 21 0.11 -3.93 16.87
C CYS A 21 -0.69 -4.81 15.89
N VAL A 22 -0.23 -4.92 14.64
CA VAL A 22 -0.89 -5.70 13.58
C VAL A 22 -0.56 -7.19 13.70
N ARG A 23 -1.49 -8.04 13.26
CA ARG A 23 -1.30 -9.51 13.26
C ARG A 23 -0.33 -9.96 12.17
N ASP A 24 -0.42 -9.35 11.00
CA ASP A 24 0.42 -9.64 9.85
C ASP A 24 1.18 -8.36 9.50
N ALA A 25 2.51 -8.40 9.63
CA ALA A 25 3.35 -7.23 9.39
C ALA A 25 3.46 -6.89 7.90
N GLU A 26 3.14 -7.81 7.00
CA GLU A 26 3.25 -7.62 5.56
C GLU A 26 2.07 -8.26 4.83
N VAL A 27 1.41 -7.52 3.93
CA VAL A 27 0.23 -7.97 3.19
C VAL A 27 0.33 -7.53 1.71
N GLU A 28 -0.04 -8.41 0.78
CA GLU A 28 -0.24 -8.03 -0.62
C GLU A 28 -1.63 -7.44 -0.82
N VAL A 29 -1.68 -6.21 -1.33
CA VAL A 29 -2.92 -5.43 -1.52
C VAL A 29 -2.97 -4.84 -2.94
N THR A 30 -4.16 -4.42 -3.36
CA THR A 30 -4.34 -3.67 -4.62
C THR A 30 -4.41 -2.18 -4.33
N GLN A 31 -4.26 -1.33 -5.36
CA GLN A 31 -4.41 0.13 -5.20
C GLN A 31 -5.71 0.52 -4.48
N ALA A 32 -6.80 -0.22 -4.67
CA ALA A 32 -8.09 0.06 -4.04
C ALA A 32 -8.08 -0.09 -2.51
N PHE A 33 -7.05 -0.72 -1.94
CA PHE A 33 -6.87 -0.80 -0.49
C PHE A 33 -6.56 0.58 0.12
N PHE A 34 -5.70 1.37 -0.55
CA PHE A 34 -5.29 2.69 -0.07
C PHE A 34 -6.43 3.68 -0.26
N SER A 35 -7.09 4.04 0.84
CA SER A 35 -8.26 4.92 0.84
C SER A 35 -8.45 5.57 2.22
N ALA A 36 -9.26 6.63 2.25
CA ALA A 36 -9.60 7.32 3.50
C ALA A 36 -10.31 6.42 4.52
N ASP A 37 -11.07 5.40 4.07
CA ASP A 37 -11.77 4.45 4.96
C ASP A 37 -10.82 3.62 5.82
N VAL A 38 -9.60 3.37 5.35
CA VAL A 38 -8.54 2.69 6.11
C VAL A 38 -7.47 3.65 6.64
N GLY A 39 -7.72 4.96 6.55
CA GLY A 39 -6.92 6.00 7.19
C GLY A 39 -5.79 6.62 6.34
N TYR A 40 -5.75 6.38 5.03
CA TYR A 40 -4.76 7.06 4.16
C TYR A 40 -5.26 8.43 3.75
N GLU A 41 -4.36 9.41 3.73
CA GLU A 41 -4.64 10.72 3.19
C GLU A 41 -4.67 10.68 1.65
N PRO A 42 -5.36 11.62 0.98
CA PRO A 42 -5.38 11.70 -0.48
C PRO A 42 -3.97 11.78 -1.08
N ASP A 43 -3.08 12.60 -0.49
CA ASP A 43 -1.70 12.75 -0.94
C ASP A 43 -0.90 11.44 -0.85
N ASP A 44 -1.11 10.62 0.20
CA ASP A 44 -0.50 9.29 0.32
C ASP A 44 -1.01 8.35 -0.78
N CYS A 45 -2.32 8.38 -1.03
CA CYS A 45 -2.94 7.57 -2.07
C CYS A 45 -2.36 7.90 -3.45
N ASP A 46 -2.21 9.19 -3.77
CA ASP A 46 -1.62 9.66 -5.02
C ASP A 46 -0.13 9.28 -5.12
N ALA A 47 0.64 9.43 -4.04
CA ALA A 47 2.05 9.05 -3.99
C ALA A 47 2.25 7.54 -4.19
N ILE A 48 1.47 6.71 -3.50
CA ILE A 48 1.50 5.25 -3.65
C ILE A 48 1.06 4.84 -5.06
N ALA A 49 0.04 5.50 -5.63
CA ALA A 49 -0.40 5.24 -6.99
C ALA A 49 0.67 5.58 -8.04
N ALA A 50 1.52 6.57 -7.78
CA ALA A 50 2.59 7.00 -8.69
C ALA A 50 3.81 6.05 -8.71
N LEU A 51 3.94 5.14 -7.75
CA LEU A 51 5.09 4.25 -7.63
C LEU A 51 5.34 3.40 -8.90
N ALA A 52 6.59 3.42 -9.36
CA ALA A 52 7.10 2.48 -10.36
C ALA A 52 7.28 1.07 -9.75
N ILE A 53 7.25 0.01 -10.57
CA ILE A 53 7.48 -1.36 -10.09
C ILE A 53 8.85 -1.47 -9.42
N GLY A 54 8.88 -2.02 -8.20
CA GLY A 54 10.07 -2.11 -7.35
C GLY A 54 10.35 -0.87 -6.51
N GLU A 55 9.63 0.24 -6.72
CA GLU A 55 9.75 1.44 -5.90
C GLU A 55 8.96 1.30 -4.60
N THR A 56 9.49 1.92 -3.55
CA THR A 56 8.93 1.88 -2.20
C THR A 56 8.58 3.29 -1.74
N TRP A 57 7.31 3.50 -1.45
CA TRP A 57 6.84 4.63 -0.66
C TRP A 57 7.06 4.35 0.83
N ARG A 58 7.44 5.39 1.56
CA ARG A 58 7.56 5.39 3.02
C ARG A 58 6.58 6.38 3.57
N ASP A 59 5.93 5.99 4.64
CA ASP A 59 5.00 6.86 5.33
C ASP A 59 5.70 8.13 5.86
N PRO A 60 5.10 9.31 5.69
CA PRO A 60 5.71 10.58 6.10
C PRO A 60 5.85 10.72 7.63
N ASP A 61 4.95 10.11 8.41
CA ASP A 61 4.93 10.19 9.87
C ASP A 61 5.71 9.03 10.52
N TYR A 62 5.62 7.83 9.92
CA TYR A 62 6.15 6.59 10.47
C TYR A 62 7.42 6.09 9.77
N GLY A 63 7.80 6.66 8.63
CA GLY A 63 9.03 6.30 7.91
C GLY A 63 9.09 4.80 7.59
N ASP A 64 10.17 4.13 8.02
CA ASP A 64 10.37 2.71 7.74
C ASP A 64 9.42 1.78 8.54
N TYR A 65 8.66 2.31 9.51
CA TYR A 65 7.65 1.53 10.23
C TYR A 65 6.38 1.29 9.39
N HIS A 66 6.16 2.06 8.34
CA HIS A 66 5.12 1.77 7.35
C HIS A 66 5.62 2.03 5.93
N THR A 67 5.69 0.97 5.12
CA THR A 67 6.18 1.09 3.74
C THR A 67 5.28 0.37 2.76
N VAL A 68 5.23 0.86 1.52
CA VAL A 68 4.43 0.28 0.45
C VAL A 68 5.32 0.12 -0.78
N THR A 69 5.53 -1.11 -1.23
CA THR A 69 6.35 -1.43 -2.40
C THR A 69 5.49 -1.89 -3.58
N ARG A 70 5.69 -1.30 -4.75
CA ARG A 70 4.98 -1.68 -5.97
C ARG A 70 5.48 -3.02 -6.51
N LEU A 71 4.59 -4.00 -6.69
CA LEU A 71 4.96 -5.34 -7.18
C LEU A 71 4.64 -5.57 -8.67
N ALA A 72 3.45 -5.14 -9.12
CA ALA A 72 2.97 -5.36 -10.50
C ALA A 72 1.90 -4.37 -10.90
#